data_AF-F7XGB4-F1
#
_entry.id   AF-F7XGB4-F1
#
_cell.length_a   1.000
_cell.length_b   1.000
_cell.length_c   1.000
_cell.angle_alpha   90.00
_cell.angle_beta   90.00
_cell.angle_gamma   90.00
#
_symmetry.space_group_name_H-M   'P 1'
#
loop_
_entity.id
_entity.type
_entity.pdbx_description
1 polymer ?
#
loop_
_entity_poly.entity_id
_entity_poly.type
_entity_poly.pdbx_seq_one_letter_code
_entity_poly.pdbx_strand_id
1 'polypeptide(L)'
;MTTADRVSGTLIVVVGPSGAGKDSVMGFAARHFAQRPDILFVRRAITRPSDAGGEVHESVSDAEFEEMSRSGAFAVSWQAHGLSYAIPAEIAEKIAKGMTAIVNGSRAALPAIRQAFGTIAVAVITAEPPVLAKRLAERGRESEEDVLRRLTRQAPDVIADADVTVIDNSGRLDVAGRQFVALVERHSAKRHHPA
;
A
#
# COMPACT_ATOMS: atom_id res chain seq x y z
N MET A 1 -6.72 -10.51 -37.00
CA MET A 1 -6.65 -10.85 -35.57
C MET A 1 -6.80 -9.55 -34.80
N THR A 2 -8.00 -9.23 -34.34
CA THR A 2 -8.29 -8.00 -33.61
C THR A 2 -7.67 -8.09 -32.22
N THR A 3 -6.63 -7.29 -31.97
CA THR A 3 -6.11 -7.00 -30.63
C THR A 3 -7.22 -6.32 -29.84
N ALA A 4 -8.01 -7.11 -29.10
CA ALA A 4 -8.79 -6.56 -28.01
C ALA A 4 -7.78 -5.89 -27.07
N ASP A 5 -7.89 -4.57 -26.91
CA ASP A 5 -7.19 -3.83 -25.86
C ASP A 5 -7.48 -4.53 -24.53
N ARG A 6 -6.56 -5.41 -24.11
CA ARG A 6 -6.58 -5.93 -22.75
C ARG A 6 -6.21 -4.75 -21.87
N VAL A 7 -7.22 -4.10 -21.32
CA VAL A 7 -7.03 -3.07 -20.30
C VAL A 7 -6.22 -3.71 -19.18
N SER A 8 -4.94 -3.35 -19.10
CA SER A 8 -4.07 -3.77 -18.00
C SER A 8 -4.66 -3.24 -16.69
N GLY A 9 -4.55 -4.03 -15.64
CA GLY A 9 -4.96 -3.62 -14.30
C GLY A 9 -4.09 -2.48 -13.77
N THR A 10 -4.35 -2.05 -12.54
CA THR A 10 -3.59 -0.97 -11.90
C THR A 10 -3.07 -1.43 -10.53
N LEU A 11 -1.81 -1.09 -10.23
CA LEU A 11 -1.29 -1.15 -8.87
C LEU A 11 -1.60 0.16 -8.15
N ILE A 12 -2.28 0.08 -7.01
CA ILE A 12 -2.51 1.19 -6.10
C ILE A 12 -1.57 1.01 -4.91
N VAL A 13 -0.61 1.93 -4.79
CA VAL A 13 0.40 1.92 -3.71
C VAL A 13 -0.05 2.87 -2.61
N VAL A 14 -0.32 2.31 -1.44
CA VAL A 14 -0.73 3.07 -0.24
C VAL A 14 0.52 3.44 0.54
N VAL A 15 0.83 4.74 0.59
CA VAL A 15 1.97 5.27 1.35
C VAL A 15 1.47 6.29 2.38
N GLY A 16 2.34 6.67 3.31
CA GLY A 16 1.98 7.60 4.38
C GLY A 16 2.81 7.38 5.63
N PRO A 17 2.84 8.34 6.56
CA PRO A 17 3.63 8.20 7.78
C PRO A 17 3.12 7.08 8.68
N SER A 18 3.96 6.69 9.66
CA SER A 18 3.50 5.84 10.76
C SER A 18 2.39 6.57 11.53
N GLY A 19 1.37 5.85 11.99
CA GLY A 19 0.21 6.45 12.68
C GLY A 19 -0.88 7.05 11.77
N ALA A 20 -0.65 7.18 10.46
CA ALA A 20 -1.67 7.70 9.53
C ALA A 20 -2.92 6.82 9.39
N GLY A 21 -2.85 5.56 9.83
CA GLY A 21 -3.99 4.63 9.76
C GLY A 21 -4.16 3.97 8.39
N LYS A 22 -3.08 3.79 7.62
CA LYS A 22 -3.07 3.07 6.33
C LYS A 22 -3.80 1.73 6.39
N ASP A 23 -3.44 0.88 7.35
CA ASP A 23 -4.04 -0.45 7.51
C ASP A 23 -5.54 -0.38 7.83
N SER A 24 -5.96 0.63 8.62
CA SER A 24 -7.37 0.85 8.95
C SER A 24 -8.18 1.27 7.73
N VAL A 25 -7.63 2.17 6.89
CA VAL A 25 -8.26 2.63 5.64
C VAL A 25 -8.31 1.49 4.62
N MET A 26 -7.21 0.75 4.45
CA MET A 26 -7.19 -0.45 3.61
C MET A 26 -8.18 -1.51 4.11
N GLY A 27 -8.26 -1.73 5.42
CA GLY A 27 -9.21 -2.67 6.02
C GLY A 27 -10.67 -2.25 5.84
N PHE A 28 -10.95 -0.94 5.83
CA PHE A 28 -12.27 -0.43 5.44
C PHE A 28 -12.60 -0.79 3.98
N ALA A 29 -11.68 -0.51 3.05
CA ALA A 29 -11.88 -0.83 1.64
C ALA A 29 -11.95 -2.35 1.39
N ALA A 30 -11.17 -3.16 2.10
CA ALA A 30 -11.21 -4.62 1.99
C ALA A 30 -12.59 -5.19 2.35
N ARG A 31 -13.24 -4.65 3.39
CA ARG A 31 -14.64 -5.01 3.72
C ARG A 31 -15.62 -4.57 2.63
N HIS A 32 -15.43 -3.37 2.08
CA HIS A 32 -16.28 -2.85 1.01
C HIS A 32 -16.18 -3.71 -0.27
N PHE A 33 -14.98 -4.13 -0.65
CA PHE A 33 -14.71 -4.92 -1.86
C PHE A 33 -14.72 -6.44 -1.64
N ALA A 34 -15.27 -6.94 -0.53
CA ALA A 34 -15.22 -8.38 -0.19
C ALA A 34 -15.83 -9.30 -1.27
N GLN A 35 -16.75 -8.79 -2.11
CA GLN A 35 -17.40 -9.51 -3.21
C GLN A 35 -16.81 -9.19 -4.60
N ARG A 36 -15.65 -8.52 -4.65
CA ARG A 36 -14.98 -8.11 -5.90
C ARG A 36 -13.66 -8.87 -6.06
N PRO A 37 -13.67 -10.08 -6.67
CA PRO A 37 -12.49 -10.92 -6.81
C PRO A 37 -11.42 -10.32 -7.73
N ASP A 38 -11.77 -9.29 -8.49
CA ASP A 38 -10.87 -8.52 -9.35
C ASP A 38 -10.07 -7.44 -8.61
N ILE A 39 -10.37 -7.21 -7.33
CA ILE A 39 -9.63 -6.29 -6.45
C ILE A 39 -8.83 -7.12 -5.44
N LEU A 40 -7.51 -6.98 -5.49
CA LEU A 40 -6.58 -7.76 -4.69
C LEU A 40 -5.92 -6.87 -3.63
N PHE A 41 -6.07 -7.22 -2.35
CA PHE A 41 -5.24 -6.67 -1.29
C PHE A 41 -3.99 -7.53 -1.15
N VAL A 42 -2.85 -6.95 -1.54
CA VAL A 42 -1.57 -7.67 -1.65
C VAL A 42 -1.01 -7.98 -0.27
N ARG A 43 -0.81 -9.27 0.01
CA ARG A 43 -0.02 -9.75 1.14
C ARG A 43 1.46 -9.62 0.77
N ARG A 44 2.21 -8.83 1.52
CA ARG A 44 3.65 -8.59 1.29
C ARG A 44 4.48 -9.63 2.03
N ALA A 45 5.64 -10.00 1.49
CA ALA A 45 6.66 -10.70 2.25
C ALA A 45 7.44 -9.70 3.11
N ILE A 46 7.59 -9.98 4.40
CA ILE A 46 8.25 -9.09 5.37
C ILE A 46 9.10 -9.92 6.32
N THR A 47 10.31 -9.46 6.66
CA THR A 47 11.16 -10.08 7.68
C THR A 47 10.74 -9.76 9.11
N ARG A 48 9.44 -9.80 9.36
CA ARG A 48 8.82 -9.48 10.64
C ARG A 48 8.00 -10.68 11.11
N PRO A 49 8.12 -11.08 12.39
CA PRO A 49 7.29 -12.14 12.95
C PRO A 49 5.79 -11.86 12.79
N SER A 50 5.04 -12.87 12.36
CA SER A 50 3.59 -12.76 12.15
C SER A 50 2.77 -12.46 13.43
N ASP A 51 3.32 -12.80 14.60
CA ASP A 51 2.73 -12.61 15.93
C ASP A 51 3.03 -11.23 16.55
N ALA A 52 3.89 -10.42 15.92
CA ALA A 52 4.27 -9.08 16.41
C ALA A 52 3.12 -8.05 16.41
N GLY A 53 1.94 -8.45 15.92
CA GLY A 53 0.76 -7.63 15.71
C GLY A 53 0.94 -6.64 14.55
N GLY A 54 -0.13 -6.39 13.79
CA GLY A 54 -0.11 -5.42 12.70
C GLY A 54 -0.85 -5.89 11.45
N GLU A 55 -0.31 -5.51 10.30
CA GLU A 55 -0.88 -5.80 8.98
C GLU A 55 -0.83 -7.28 8.59
N VAL A 56 -1.73 -7.69 7.68
CA VAL A 56 -1.69 -9.04 7.07
C VAL A 56 -0.49 -9.11 6.12
N HIS A 57 0.49 -9.95 6.45
CA HIS A 57 1.72 -10.14 5.68
C HIS A 57 2.18 -11.60 5.73
N GLU A 58 3.09 -11.96 4.82
CA GLU A 58 3.84 -13.20 4.84
C GLU A 58 5.12 -12.95 5.64
N SER A 59 5.24 -13.63 6.78
CA SER A 59 6.42 -13.55 7.66
C SER A 59 7.45 -14.52 7.13
N VAL A 60 8.63 -14.02 6.78
CA VAL A 60 9.78 -14.82 6.34
C VAL A 60 11.00 -14.47 7.19
N SER A 61 11.95 -15.38 7.36
CA SER A 61 13.26 -15.05 7.93
C SER A 61 14.10 -14.25 6.94
N ASP A 62 15.17 -13.60 7.42
CA ASP A 62 16.10 -12.89 6.53
C ASP A 62 16.75 -13.84 5.51
N ALA A 63 17.08 -15.07 5.92
CA ALA A 63 17.67 -16.08 5.05
C ALA A 63 16.68 -16.54 3.95
N GLU A 64 15.41 -16.77 4.30
CA GLU A 64 14.36 -17.09 3.33
C GLU A 64 14.11 -15.92 2.38
N PHE A 65 14.06 -14.69 2.90
CA PHE A 65 13.89 -13.49 2.07
C PHE A 65 15.01 -13.36 1.04
N GLU A 66 16.26 -13.60 1.44
CA GLU A 66 17.41 -13.56 0.54
C GLU A 66 17.33 -14.65 -0.55
N GLU A 67 16.95 -15.87 -0.18
CA GLU A 67 16.75 -16.97 -1.14
C GLU A 67 15.61 -16.67 -2.14
N MET A 68 14.48 -16.16 -1.64
CA MET A 68 13.36 -15.72 -2.46
C MET A 68 13.76 -14.58 -3.41
N SER A 69 14.57 -13.63 -2.93
CA SER A 69 15.08 -12.55 -3.77
C SER A 69 16.02 -13.07 -4.86
N ARG A 70 16.90 -14.03 -4.54
CA ARG A 70 17.84 -14.64 -5.52
C ARG A 70 17.14 -15.49 -6.57
N SER A 71 16.01 -16.11 -6.22
CA SER A 71 15.20 -16.92 -7.14
C SER A 71 14.20 -16.11 -7.98
N GLY A 72 14.12 -14.79 -7.79
CA GLY A 72 13.21 -13.92 -8.56
C GLY A 72 11.76 -13.97 -8.07
N ALA A 73 11.52 -14.37 -6.82
CA ALA A 73 10.16 -14.45 -6.26
C ALA A 73 9.50 -13.08 -6.02
N PHE A 74 10.25 -11.98 -6.13
CA PHE A 74 9.77 -10.62 -5.86
C PHE A 74 9.84 -9.74 -7.11
N ALA A 75 8.76 -8.99 -7.36
CA ALA A 75 8.76 -7.92 -8.35
C ALA A 75 9.60 -6.72 -7.89
N VAL A 76 9.49 -6.39 -6.59
CA VAL A 76 10.22 -5.30 -5.94
C VAL A 76 10.48 -5.68 -4.50
N SER A 77 11.69 -5.41 -4.02
CA SER A 77 12.04 -5.47 -2.60
C SER A 77 12.67 -4.15 -2.14
N TRP A 78 12.52 -3.83 -0.85
CA TRP A 78 13.15 -2.68 -0.22
C TRP A 78 13.37 -2.93 1.27
N GLN A 79 14.24 -2.12 1.89
CA GLN A 79 14.48 -2.14 3.33
C GLN A 79 13.91 -0.88 3.99
N ALA A 80 13.33 -1.03 5.17
CA ALA A 80 12.89 0.08 6.00
C ALA A 80 12.85 -0.33 7.48
N HIS A 81 13.33 0.54 8.37
CA HIS A 81 13.29 0.30 9.82
C HIS A 81 13.92 -1.03 10.25
N GLY A 82 15.01 -1.45 9.59
CA GLY A 82 15.70 -2.71 9.90
C GLY A 82 14.98 -3.97 9.44
N LEU A 83 13.94 -3.85 8.63
CA LEU A 83 13.19 -4.97 8.06
C LEU A 83 13.24 -4.93 6.53
N SER A 84 13.13 -6.09 5.92
CA SER A 84 12.98 -6.26 4.48
C SER A 84 11.51 -6.44 4.11
N TYR A 85 11.11 -5.88 2.97
CA TYR A 85 9.75 -5.92 2.45
C TYR A 85 9.80 -6.26 0.97
N ALA A 86 8.81 -7.01 0.49
CA ALA A 86 8.68 -7.27 -0.93
C ALA A 86 7.24 -7.39 -1.40
N ILE A 87 7.06 -7.07 -2.69
CA ILE A 87 5.87 -7.38 -3.47
C ILE A 87 6.16 -8.67 -4.25
N PRO A 88 5.36 -9.74 -4.08
CA PRO A 88 5.53 -10.99 -4.83
C PRO A 88 5.46 -10.77 -6.35
N ALA A 89 6.29 -11.51 -7.10
CA ALA A 89 6.37 -11.39 -8.56
C ALA A 89 5.03 -11.67 -9.26
N GLU A 90 4.24 -12.61 -8.73
CA GLU A 90 2.91 -12.97 -9.22
C GLU A 90 1.91 -11.79 -9.28
N ILE A 91 2.16 -10.70 -8.54
CA ILE A 91 1.31 -9.51 -8.57
C ILE A 91 1.36 -8.83 -9.94
N ALA A 92 2.53 -8.83 -10.59
CA ALA A 92 2.67 -8.26 -11.94
C ALA A 92 1.80 -9.03 -12.95
N GLU A 93 1.75 -10.37 -12.83
CA GLU A 93 0.89 -11.19 -13.69
C GLU A 93 -0.61 -10.95 -13.44
N LYS A 94 -1.01 -10.77 -12.17
CA LYS A 94 -2.40 -10.47 -11.80
C LYS A 94 -2.84 -9.12 -12.37
N ILE A 95 -1.97 -8.11 -12.30
CA ILE A 95 -2.20 -6.80 -12.91
C ILE A 95 -2.30 -6.92 -14.43
N ALA A 96 -1.39 -7.66 -15.08
CA ALA A 96 -1.45 -7.88 -16.53
C ALA A 96 -2.73 -8.61 -16.98
N LYS A 97 -3.41 -9.32 -16.08
CA LYS A 97 -4.72 -9.96 -16.29
C LYS A 97 -5.91 -9.04 -16.02
N GLY A 98 -5.67 -7.75 -15.77
CA GLY A 98 -6.71 -6.74 -15.56
C GLY A 98 -7.16 -6.57 -14.11
N MET A 99 -6.44 -7.14 -13.13
CA MET A 99 -6.78 -6.99 -11.71
C MET A 99 -6.27 -5.67 -11.13
N THR A 100 -7.05 -5.07 -10.23
CA THR A 100 -6.59 -3.92 -9.44
C THR A 100 -5.94 -4.43 -8.16
N ALA A 101 -4.64 -4.24 -8.01
CA ALA A 101 -3.89 -4.66 -6.84
C ALA A 101 -3.65 -3.47 -5.91
N ILE A 102 -3.83 -3.66 -4.60
CA ILE A 102 -3.66 -2.63 -3.57
C ILE A 102 -2.56 -3.11 -2.62
N VAL A 103 -1.51 -2.31 -2.44
CA VAL A 103 -0.36 -2.69 -1.62
C VAL A 103 0.03 -1.58 -0.67
N ASN A 104 0.33 -1.93 0.58
CA ASN A 104 0.95 -1.01 1.53
C ASN A 104 2.44 -0.83 1.16
N GLY A 105 2.85 0.36 0.77
CA GLY A 105 4.17 0.64 0.23
C GLY A 105 5.00 1.59 1.11
N SER A 106 6.21 1.89 0.62
CA SER A 106 7.06 2.94 1.16
C SER A 106 7.27 4.03 0.12
N ARG A 107 7.30 5.29 0.55
CA ARG A 107 7.65 6.43 -0.32
C ARG A 107 9.02 6.23 -0.98
N ALA A 108 9.98 5.70 -0.23
CA ALA A 108 11.32 5.43 -0.74
C ALA A 108 11.36 4.30 -1.79
N ALA A 109 10.36 3.42 -1.79
CA ALA A 109 10.25 2.32 -2.75
C ALA A 109 9.48 2.71 -4.02
N LEU A 110 8.81 3.87 -4.06
CA LEU A 110 8.00 4.29 -5.20
C LEU A 110 8.77 4.31 -6.53
N PRO A 111 10.01 4.81 -6.62
CA PRO A 111 10.77 4.75 -7.88
C PRO A 111 10.96 3.31 -8.40
N ALA A 112 11.33 2.38 -7.53
CA ALA A 112 11.49 0.97 -7.89
C ALA A 112 10.15 0.31 -8.25
N ILE A 113 9.06 0.67 -7.56
CA ILE A 113 7.71 0.18 -7.88
C ILE A 113 7.25 0.70 -9.24
N ARG A 114 7.46 1.98 -9.55
CA ARG A 114 7.17 2.55 -10.88
C ARG A 114 7.97 1.84 -11.97
N GLN A 115 9.24 1.55 -11.73
CA GLN A 115 10.07 0.82 -12.68
C GLN A 115 9.55 -0.61 -12.94
N ALA A 116 9.10 -1.32 -11.91
CA ALA A 116 8.64 -2.70 -12.04
C ALA A 116 7.23 -2.84 -12.62
N PHE A 117 6.32 -1.89 -12.32
CA PHE A 117 4.90 -1.99 -12.67
C PHE A 117 4.43 -0.97 -13.72
N GLY A 118 5.26 0.01 -14.09
CA GLY A 118 4.90 1.06 -15.03
C GLY A 118 3.93 2.06 -14.42
N THR A 119 2.74 2.19 -15.02
CA THR A 119 1.71 3.14 -14.53
C THR A 119 1.06 2.59 -13.27
N ILE A 120 1.21 3.35 -12.17
CA ILE A 120 0.61 3.06 -10.87
C ILE A 120 -0.30 4.21 -10.45
N ALA A 121 -1.09 4.00 -9.41
CA ALA A 121 -1.72 5.07 -8.65
C ALA A 121 -1.14 5.07 -7.22
N VAL A 122 -0.97 6.24 -6.63
CA VAL A 122 -0.40 6.39 -5.28
C VAL A 122 -1.44 7.03 -4.37
N ALA A 123 -1.78 6.34 -3.27
CA ALA A 123 -2.63 6.87 -2.23
C ALA A 123 -1.78 7.30 -1.03
N VAL A 124 -1.64 8.61 -0.80
CA VAL A 124 -0.95 9.15 0.38
C VAL A 124 -1.97 9.30 1.50
N ILE A 125 -2.01 8.34 2.42
CA ILE A 125 -2.83 8.46 3.63
C ILE A 125 -2.05 9.30 4.64
N THR A 126 -2.62 10.41 5.06
CA THR A 126 -2.02 11.31 6.05
C THR A 126 -2.96 11.57 7.21
N ALA A 127 -2.47 12.23 8.25
CA ALA A 127 -3.29 12.86 9.28
C ALA A 127 -2.52 14.07 9.83
N GLU A 128 -3.22 14.99 10.46
CA GLU A 128 -2.62 16.17 11.08
C GLU A 128 -1.57 15.76 12.13
N PRO A 129 -0.47 16.53 12.27
CA PRO A 129 0.61 16.18 13.20
C PRO A 129 0.15 15.88 14.64
N PRO A 130 -0.80 16.62 15.26
CA PRO A 130 -1.31 16.28 16.58
C PRO A 130 -2.02 14.93 16.64
N VAL A 131 -2.75 14.56 15.58
CA VAL A 131 -3.45 13.26 15.48
C VAL A 131 -2.45 12.12 15.34
N LEU A 132 -1.44 12.29 14.48
CA LEU A 132 -0.36 11.32 14.32
C LEU A 132 0.39 11.14 15.65
N ALA A 133 0.69 12.23 16.35
CA ALA A 133 1.39 12.17 17.63
C ALA A 133 0.62 11.38 18.68
N LYS A 134 -0.67 11.71 18.84
CA LYS A 134 -1.57 11.00 19.75
C LYS A 134 -1.63 9.50 19.44
N ARG A 135 -1.83 9.13 18.17
CA ARG A 135 -1.91 7.73 17.73
C ARG A 135 -0.61 6.95 17.93
N LEU A 136 0.55 7.61 17.80
CA LEU A 136 1.84 6.99 18.05
C LEU A 136 2.08 6.80 19.55
N ALA A 137 1.72 7.78 20.38
CA ALA A 137 1.78 7.67 21.84
C ALA A 137 0.89 6.54 22.38
N GLU A 138 -0.35 6.42 21.88
CA GLU A 138 -1.29 5.36 22.27
C GLU A 138 -0.79 3.93 21.96
N ARG A 139 0.15 3.79 21.02
CA ARG A 139 0.75 2.48 20.70
C ARG A 139 1.83 2.06 21.69
N GLY A 140 2.26 2.94 22.59
CA GLY A 140 3.15 2.62 23.71
C GLY A 140 4.57 2.17 23.34
N ARG A 141 5.02 2.44 22.10
CA ARG A 141 6.31 1.95 21.57
C ARG A 141 7.34 3.06 21.30
N GLU A 142 7.01 4.34 21.47
CA GLU A 142 7.89 5.48 21.14
C GLU A 142 7.68 6.65 22.14
N SER A 143 8.73 7.44 22.39
CA SER A 143 8.66 8.67 23.20
C SER A 143 8.05 9.83 22.39
N GLU A 144 7.44 10.82 23.06
CA GLU A 144 6.88 12.01 22.39
C GLU A 144 7.91 12.77 21.54
N GLU A 145 9.19 12.76 21.94
CA GLU A 145 10.29 13.38 21.19
C GLU A 145 10.64 12.61 19.89
N ASP A 146 10.61 11.27 19.91
CA ASP A 146 10.80 10.45 18.71
C ASP A 146 9.65 10.66 17.69
N VAL A 147 8.44 10.83 18.23
CA VAL A 147 7.23 11.14 17.48
C VAL A 147 7.33 12.52 16.81
N LEU A 148 7.70 13.57 17.55
CA LEU A 148 7.86 14.92 17.00
C LEU A 148 8.97 15.01 15.94
N ARG A 149 10.08 14.29 16.11
CA ARG A 149 11.17 14.18 15.10
C ARG A 149 10.71 13.49 13.81
N ARG A 150 9.82 12.49 13.92
CA ARG A 150 9.23 11.81 12.76
C ARG A 150 8.23 12.70 12.02
N LEU A 151 7.53 13.56 12.73
CA LEU A 151 6.57 14.51 12.16
C LEU A 151 7.25 15.65 11.40
N THR A 152 8.38 16.16 11.90
CA THR A 152 9.18 17.20 11.22
C THR A 152 9.88 16.71 9.94
N ARG A 153 9.96 15.40 9.72
CA ARG A 153 10.51 14.79 8.49
C ARG A 153 9.49 14.64 7.34
N GLN A 154 8.28 15.18 7.45
CA GLN A 154 7.27 15.15 6.39
C GLN A 154 7.14 16.53 5.73
N ALA A 155 7.01 16.70 4.41
CA ALA A 155 7.22 15.90 3.21
C ALA A 155 7.03 16.88 2.03
N PRO A 156 8.00 17.09 1.12
CA PRO A 156 7.69 17.84 -0.12
C PRO A 156 7.52 16.97 -1.37
N ASP A 157 8.27 15.88 -1.57
CA ASP A 157 8.51 15.46 -2.96
C ASP A 157 7.48 14.51 -3.60
N VAL A 158 6.64 13.81 -2.83
CA VAL A 158 5.71 12.80 -3.41
C VAL A 158 4.34 13.41 -3.76
N ILE A 159 4.01 14.62 -3.30
CA ILE A 159 2.64 15.15 -3.39
C ILE A 159 2.35 15.79 -4.78
N ALA A 160 3.37 16.03 -5.59
CA ALA A 160 3.25 16.79 -6.83
C ALA A 160 2.96 15.94 -8.10
N ASP A 161 2.99 14.61 -8.02
CA ASP A 161 2.78 13.76 -9.20
C ASP A 161 1.28 13.60 -9.54
N ALA A 162 0.96 13.51 -10.83
CA ALA A 162 -0.42 13.42 -11.32
C ALA A 162 -1.16 12.13 -10.92
N ASP A 163 -0.44 11.08 -10.53
CA ASP A 163 -0.99 9.80 -10.09
C ASP A 163 -1.17 9.70 -8.57
N VAL A 164 -0.89 10.79 -7.84
CA VAL A 164 -0.96 10.85 -6.39
C VAL A 164 -2.30 11.42 -5.93
N THR A 165 -2.96 10.70 -5.03
CA THR A 165 -4.16 11.15 -4.32
C THR A 165 -3.88 11.19 -2.82
N VAL A 166 -4.01 12.38 -2.22
CA VAL A 166 -3.87 12.57 -0.78
C VAL A 166 -5.22 12.32 -0.09
N ILE A 167 -5.22 11.50 0.96
CA ILE A 167 -6.40 11.15 1.75
C ILE A 167 -6.12 11.51 3.20
N ASP A 168 -6.90 12.44 3.73
CA ASP A 168 -6.79 12.87 5.13
C ASP A 168 -7.59 11.93 6.04
N ASN A 169 -6.89 11.30 6.98
CA ASN A 169 -7.43 10.43 8.01
C ASN A 169 -7.27 11.04 9.41
N SER A 170 -7.37 12.36 9.52
CA SER A 170 -7.42 13.08 10.81
C SER A 170 -8.75 12.89 11.53
N GLY A 171 -9.85 12.85 10.77
CA GLY A 171 -11.21 12.72 11.28
C GLY A 171 -11.69 11.26 11.40
N ARG A 172 -12.97 11.05 11.04
CA ARG A 172 -13.58 9.72 11.10
C ARG A 172 -13.03 8.80 10.02
N LEU A 173 -12.70 7.56 10.41
CA LEU A 173 -12.16 6.54 9.51
C LEU A 173 -13.03 6.27 8.27
N ASP A 174 -14.36 6.34 8.40
CA ASP A 174 -15.27 6.08 7.29
C ASP A 174 -15.22 7.14 6.19
N VAL A 175 -14.81 8.38 6.51
CA VAL A 175 -14.60 9.43 5.52
C VAL A 175 -13.37 9.11 4.66
N ALA A 176 -12.23 8.87 5.29
CA ALA A 176 -10.99 8.46 4.61
C ALA A 176 -11.18 7.13 3.85
N GLY A 177 -11.91 6.18 4.46
CA GLY A 177 -12.25 4.90 3.86
C GLY A 177 -13.07 5.05 2.57
N ARG A 178 -14.10 5.91 2.57
CA ARG A 178 -14.89 6.19 1.35
C ARG A 178 -14.09 6.90 0.26
N GLN A 179 -13.19 7.82 0.63
CA GLN A 179 -12.29 8.45 -0.33
C GLN A 179 -11.35 7.42 -0.98
N PHE A 180 -10.81 6.50 -0.19
CA PHE A 180 -9.96 5.43 -0.72
C PHE A 180 -10.74 4.45 -1.59
N VAL A 181 -11.98 4.09 -1.21
CA VAL A 181 -12.89 3.29 -2.06
C VAL A 181 -13.11 3.97 -3.41
N ALA A 182 -13.43 5.26 -3.44
CA ALA A 182 -13.64 5.99 -4.68
C ALA A 182 -12.38 6.03 -5.57
N LEU A 183 -11.19 6.12 -4.97
CA LEU A 183 -9.92 5.99 -5.69
C LEU A 183 -9.78 4.60 -6.32
N VAL A 184 -10.03 3.54 -5.55
CA VAL A 184 -9.96 2.16 -6.07
C VAL A 184 -10.96 1.96 -7.20
N GLU A 185 -12.20 2.45 -7.08
CA GLU A 185 -13.22 2.34 -8.12
C GLU A 185 -12.80 3.03 -9.41
N ARG A 186 -12.18 4.22 -9.33
CA ARG A 186 -11.65 4.97 -10.49
C ARG A 186 -10.60 4.17 -11.26
N HIS A 187 -9.78 3.39 -10.55
CA HIS A 187 -8.71 2.58 -11.12
C HIS A 187 -9.10 1.10 -11.31
N SER A 188 -10.34 0.75 -11.00
CA SER A 188 -10.88 -0.59 -11.28
C SER A 188 -11.59 -0.58 -12.62
N ALA A 189 -11.33 -1.60 -13.44
CA ALA A 189 -12.10 -1.79 -14.65
C ALA A 189 -13.57 -2.03 -14.28
N LYS A 190 -14.49 -1.20 -14.80
CA LYS A 190 -15.92 -1.48 -14.71
C LYS A 190 -16.21 -2.72 -15.56
N ARG A 191 -16.35 -3.89 -14.94
CA ARG A 191 -16.92 -5.04 -15.67
C ARG A 191 -18.39 -4.73 -15.92
N HIS A 192 -18.77 -4.57 -17.19
CA HIS A 192 -20.13 -4.84 -17.59
C HIS A 192 -20.40 -6.31 -17.28
N HIS A 193 -21.31 -6.58 -16.36
CA HIS A 193 -21.91 -7.90 -16.23
C HIS A 193 -22.89 -8.02 -17.40
N PRO A 194 -22.70 -8.94 -18.37
CA PRO A 194 -23.82 -9.29 -19.22
C PRO A 194 -24.82 -10.04 -18.33
N ALA A 195 -26.06 -9.54 -18.30
CA ALA A 195 -27.20 -10.26 -17.75
C ALA A 195 -27.44 -11.55 -18.54
#